data_AF-A0A2V6WRT7-F1
#
_entry.id   AF-A0A2V6WRT7-F1
#
_cell.length_a   1.000
_cell.length_b   1.000
_cell.length_c   1.000
_cell.angle_alpha   90.00
_cell.angle_beta   90.00
_cell.angle_gamma   90.00
#
_symmetry.space_group_name_H-M   'P 1'
#
loop_
_entity.id
_entity.type
_entity.pdbx_description
1 polymer ?
#
loop_
_entity_poly.entity_id
_entity_poly.type
_entity_poly.pdbx_seq_one_letter_code
_entity_poly.pdbx_strand_id
1 'polypeptide(L)'
;ALDETTIEPSAAKLLDRMGAVRKVMVISEDWCGTCLDQVPFVVKLVEGKPDIELRLFPRDANPDLMDQYLKKGLYRSIPVFAFFDEHMNEVARFIERRPG
;
A
#
# COMPACT_ATOMS: atom_id res chain seq x y z
N ALA A 1 -2.19 -4.33 19.58
CA ALA A 1 -3.63 -4.35 19.30
C ALA A 1 -3.86 -3.50 18.06
N LEU A 2 -4.26 -4.12 16.96
CA LEU A 2 -4.60 -3.44 15.69
C LEU A 2 -6.02 -2.82 15.75
N ASP A 3 -6.62 -2.79 16.93
CA ASP A 3 -8.07 -2.69 17.11
C ASP A 3 -8.62 -1.26 17.00
N GLU A 4 -7.78 -0.21 17.09
CA GLU A 4 -8.29 1.18 17.13
C GLU A 4 -8.22 1.94 15.79
N THR A 5 -7.68 1.33 14.73
CA THR A 5 -7.62 2.01 13.42
C THR A 5 -9.01 2.04 12.79
N THR A 6 -9.80 3.07 13.06
CA THR A 6 -11.12 3.29 12.43
C THR A 6 -10.91 3.93 11.07
N ILE A 7 -11.36 3.29 9.99
CA ILE A 7 -11.34 3.88 8.66
C ILE A 7 -12.58 4.74 8.47
N GLU A 8 -12.35 6.01 8.14
CA GLU A 8 -13.42 6.93 7.77
C GLU A 8 -14.23 6.40 6.57
N PRO A 9 -15.57 6.40 6.61
CA PRO A 9 -16.43 5.88 5.53
C PRO A 9 -16.17 6.52 4.15
N SER A 10 -15.57 7.70 4.11
CA SER A 10 -15.18 8.40 2.88
C SER A 10 -14.00 7.74 2.15
N ALA A 11 -13.06 7.13 2.88
CA ALA A 11 -11.91 6.43 2.31
C ALA A 11 -12.33 5.09 1.68
N ALA A 12 -13.23 4.35 2.33
CA ALA A 12 -13.83 3.13 1.77
C ALA A 12 -14.59 3.44 0.46
N LYS A 13 -15.36 4.54 0.43
CA LYS A 13 -16.05 5.01 -0.78
C LYS A 13 -15.10 5.42 -1.91
N LEU A 14 -13.85 5.83 -1.60
CA LEU A 14 -12.88 6.20 -2.64
C LEU A 14 -12.45 4.96 -3.44
N LEU A 15 -12.23 3.82 -2.78
CA LEU A 15 -11.95 2.55 -3.46
C LEU A 15 -13.11 2.11 -4.34
N ASP A 16 -14.35 2.24 -3.84
CA ASP A 16 -15.54 1.89 -4.62
C ASP A 16 -15.68 2.80 -5.85
N ARG A 17 -15.31 4.10 -5.74
CA ARG A 17 -15.22 5.03 -6.87
C ARG A 17 -14.07 4.71 -7.82
N MET A 18 -13.01 4.07 -7.34
CA MET A 18 -11.91 3.61 -8.16
C MET A 18 -12.26 2.37 -8.97
N GLY A 19 -13.35 1.64 -8.67
CA GLY A 19 -14.08 0.63 -9.47
C GLY A 19 -13.31 -0.58 -10.03
N ALA A 20 -12.09 -0.34 -10.48
CA ALA A 20 -11.15 -1.22 -11.14
C ALA A 20 -10.17 -1.89 -10.17
N VAL A 21 -9.93 -1.37 -8.96
CA VAL A 21 -8.90 -1.97 -8.07
C VAL A 21 -9.28 -3.41 -7.71
N ARG A 22 -8.38 -4.34 -8.02
CA ARG A 22 -8.47 -5.77 -7.68
C ARG A 22 -7.24 -6.28 -6.96
N LYS A 23 -6.13 -5.54 -6.99
CA LYS A 23 -4.89 -5.94 -6.32
C LYS A 23 -4.23 -4.76 -5.64
N VAL A 24 -3.67 -4.99 -4.47
CA VAL A 24 -2.91 -4.03 -3.67
C VAL A 24 -1.57 -4.64 -3.31
N MET A 25 -0.49 -3.97 -3.70
CA MET A 25 0.86 -4.32 -3.32
C MET A 25 1.35 -3.37 -2.24
N VAL A 26 1.91 -3.93 -1.18
CA VAL A 26 2.54 -3.19 -0.10
C VAL A 26 4.01 -3.58 -0.01
N ILE A 27 4.93 -2.62 -0.16
CA ILE A 27 6.35 -2.83 0.17
C ILE A 27 6.60 -2.21 1.53
N SER A 28 7.06 -3.02 2.49
CA SER A 28 7.11 -2.64 3.90
C SER A 28 8.21 -3.40 4.64
N GLU A 29 8.54 -2.94 5.85
CA GLU A 29 9.41 -3.63 6.81
C GLU A 29 8.90 -3.42 8.24
N ASP A 30 9.13 -4.39 9.12
CA ASP A 30 8.68 -4.37 10.51
C ASP A 30 9.47 -3.39 11.40
N TRP A 31 10.72 -3.10 11.03
CA TRP A 31 11.57 -2.12 11.70
C TRP A 31 11.22 -0.67 11.33
N CYS A 32 10.38 -0.44 10.33
CA CYS A 32 10.01 0.90 9.90
C CYS A 32 8.80 1.40 10.69
N GLY A 33 9.01 2.33 11.62
CA GLY A 33 7.93 2.91 12.43
C GLY A 33 6.78 3.52 11.60
N THR A 34 7.09 4.10 10.43
CA THR A 34 6.04 4.62 9.53
C THR A 34 5.26 3.50 8.85
N CYS A 35 5.89 2.35 8.55
CA CYS A 35 5.18 1.18 8.07
C CYS A 35 4.24 0.60 9.13
N LEU A 36 4.73 0.46 10.37
CA LEU A 36 3.92 -0.01 11.50
C LEU A 36 2.67 0.87 11.73
N ASP A 37 2.80 2.17 11.49
CA ASP A 37 1.69 3.12 11.59
C ASP A 37 0.73 3.03 10.38
N GLN A 38 1.23 3.08 9.15
CA GLN A 38 0.39 3.25 7.96
C GLN A 38 -0.14 1.95 7.33
N VAL A 39 0.62 0.85 7.39
CA VAL A 39 0.23 -0.42 6.74
C VAL A 39 -1.10 -0.97 7.27
N PRO A 40 -1.39 -0.95 8.60
CA PRO A 40 -2.68 -1.39 9.12
C PRO A 40 -3.89 -0.69 8.51
N PHE A 41 -3.77 0.60 8.16
CA PHE A 41 -4.85 1.33 7.49
C PHE A 41 -5.15 0.75 6.12
N VAL A 42 -4.14 0.39 5.34
CA VAL A 42 -4.34 -0.19 4.00
C VAL A 42 -4.91 -1.61 4.10
N VAL A 43 -4.48 -2.39 5.10
CA VAL A 43 -5.05 -3.73 5.36
C VAL A 43 -6.53 -3.63 5.71
N LYS A 44 -6.91 -2.76 6.65
CA LYS A 44 -8.31 -2.53 7.02
C LYS A 44 -9.14 -1.97 5.86
N LEU A 45 -8.52 -1.24 4.94
CA LEU A 45 -9.21 -0.62 3.82
C LEU A 45 -9.74 -1.66 2.81
N VAL A 46 -9.01 -2.78 2.67
CA VAL A 46 -9.41 -3.91 1.84
C VAL A 46 -10.09 -5.04 2.63
N GLU A 47 -10.10 -4.94 3.97
CA GLU A 47 -10.77 -5.89 4.84
C GLU A 47 -12.26 -5.95 4.52
N GLY A 48 -12.79 -7.17 4.32
CA GLY A 48 -14.18 -7.38 3.91
C GLY A 48 -14.46 -7.16 2.41
N LYS A 49 -13.43 -6.90 1.58
CA LYS A 49 -13.53 -6.84 0.10
C LYS A 49 -12.87 -8.08 -0.54
N PRO A 50 -13.60 -9.21 -0.67
CA PRO A 50 -13.02 -10.48 -1.12
C PRO A 50 -12.53 -10.48 -2.58
N ASP A 51 -12.92 -9.48 -3.35
CA ASP A 51 -12.50 -9.24 -4.74
C ASP A 51 -11.17 -8.46 -4.85
N ILE A 52 -10.61 -8.02 -3.73
CA ILE A 52 -9.32 -7.32 -3.68
C ILE A 52 -8.27 -8.20 -3.02
N GLU A 53 -7.25 -8.56 -3.79
CA GLU A 53 -6.07 -9.27 -3.29
C GLU A 53 -5.05 -8.28 -2.74
N LEU A 54 -4.61 -8.44 -1.49
CA LEU A 54 -3.51 -7.65 -0.92
C LEU A 54 -2.31 -8.54 -0.63
N ARG A 55 -1.11 -8.08 -1.01
CA ARG A 55 0.17 -8.75 -0.72
C ARG A 55 1.20 -7.80 -0.13
N LEU A 56 1.91 -8.27 0.90
CA LEU A 56 3.05 -7.58 1.50
C LEU A 56 4.36 -8.19 0.98
N PHE A 57 5.29 -7.32 0.62
CA PHE A 57 6.63 -7.67 0.16
C PHE A 57 7.67 -7.00 1.07
N PRO A 58 8.54 -7.78 1.73
CA PRO A 58 9.67 -7.22 2.47
C PRO A 58 10.60 -6.46 1.52
N ARG A 59 10.85 -5.18 1.79
CA ARG A 59 11.71 -4.32 0.96
C ARG A 59 13.08 -4.93 0.70
N ASP A 60 13.73 -5.41 1.75
CA ASP A 60 15.12 -5.83 1.72
C ASP A 60 15.28 -7.18 0.99
N ALA A 61 14.21 -7.99 0.96
CA ALA A 61 14.16 -9.25 0.21
C ALA A 61 13.71 -9.10 -1.26
N ASN A 62 13.18 -7.94 -1.65
CA ASN A 62 12.64 -7.69 -3.01
C ASN A 62 13.25 -6.40 -3.63
N PRO A 63 14.58 -6.34 -3.82
CA PRO A 63 15.27 -5.12 -4.26
C PRO A 63 14.92 -4.69 -5.69
N ASP A 64 14.70 -5.66 -6.59
CA ASP A 64 14.28 -5.47 -7.98
C ASP A 64 12.88 -4.87 -8.08
N LEU A 65 11.97 -5.30 -7.22
CA LEU A 65 10.65 -4.71 -7.07
C LEU A 65 10.75 -3.29 -6.50
N MET A 66 11.53 -3.11 -5.43
CA MET A 66 11.68 -1.81 -4.79
C MET A 66 12.28 -0.75 -5.72
N ASP A 67 13.20 -1.13 -6.61
CA ASP A 67 13.81 -0.22 -7.59
C ASP A 67 12.81 0.34 -8.62
N GLN A 68 11.66 -0.30 -8.80
CA GLN A 68 10.57 0.24 -9.64
C GLN A 68 9.78 1.37 -8.94
N TYR A 69 9.98 1.54 -7.62
CA TYR A 69 9.24 2.49 -6.78
C TYR A 69 10.17 3.47 -6.04
N LEU A 70 11.29 3.85 -6.67
CA LEU A 70 12.19 4.86 -6.12
C LEU A 70 11.51 6.22 -5.96
N LYS A 71 11.53 6.76 -4.75
CA LYS A 71 11.10 8.13 -4.48
C LYS A 71 12.00 9.10 -5.22
N LYS A 72 11.41 9.89 -6.12
CA LYS A 72 12.12 10.82 -7.02
C LYS A 72 13.23 10.14 -7.85
N GLY A 73 13.14 8.83 -8.08
CA GLY A 73 14.18 8.07 -8.79
C GLY A 73 15.46 7.83 -7.98
N LEU A 74 15.48 8.14 -6.68
CA LEU A 74 16.70 8.14 -5.87
C LEU A 74 16.63 7.25 -4.63
N TYR A 75 15.50 7.26 -3.92
CA TYR A 75 15.43 6.65 -2.58
C TYR A 75 14.46 5.49 -2.50
N ARG A 76 14.89 4.39 -1.89
CA ARG A 76 14.04 3.25 -1.54
C ARG A 76 13.21 3.54 -0.28
N SER A 77 12.22 4.42 -0.41
CA SER A 77 11.31 4.81 0.67
C SER A 77 10.18 3.80 0.86
N ILE A 78 9.86 3.49 2.12
CA ILE A 78 8.76 2.63 2.52
C ILE A 78 7.90 3.32 3.60
N PRO A 79 6.59 3.02 3.70
CA PRO A 79 5.88 2.05 2.86
C PRO A 79 5.65 2.53 1.42
N VAL A 80 5.51 1.56 0.51
CA VAL A 80 4.95 1.76 -0.83
C VAL A 80 3.59 1.07 -0.86
N PHE A 81 2.57 1.76 -1.36
CA PHE A 81 1.27 1.18 -1.69
C PHE A 81 1.01 1.36 -3.18
N ALA A 82 0.84 0.28 -3.92
CA ALA A 82 0.47 0.33 -5.33
C ALA A 82 -0.85 -0.43 -5.55
N PHE A 83 -1.75 0.18 -6.31
CA PHE A 83 -3.10 -0.29 -6.55
C PHE A 83 -3.25 -0.62 -8.03
N PHE A 84 -3.76 -1.81 -8.33
CA PHE A 84 -3.85 -2.31 -9.69
C PHE A 84 -5.26 -2.80 -10.02
N ASP A 85 -5.57 -2.76 -11.30
CA ASP A 85 -6.77 -3.40 -11.84
C ASP A 85 -6.62 -4.92 -12.01
N GLU A 86 -7.64 -5.54 -12.61
CA GLU A 86 -7.63 -6.99 -12.88
C GLU A 86 -6.51 -7.41 -13.85
N HIS A 87 -6.07 -6.50 -14.72
CA HIS A 87 -5.07 -6.72 -15.77
C HIS A 87 -3.65 -6.32 -15.36
N MET A 88 -3.40 -6.02 -14.07
CA MET A 88 -2.11 -5.53 -13.56
C MET A 88 -1.73 -4.12 -14.07
N ASN A 89 -2.68 -3.33 -14.57
CA ASN A 89 -2.41 -1.92 -14.82
C ASN A 89 -2.43 -1.17 -13.49
N GLU A 90 -1.38 -0.39 -13.23
CA GLU A 90 -1.34 0.45 -12.03
C GLU A 90 -2.32 1.62 -12.17
N VAL A 91 -3.24 1.73 -11.22
CA VAL A 91 -4.26 2.78 -11.15
C VAL A 91 -3.79 3.92 -10.25
N ALA A 92 -3.07 3.61 -9.17
CA ALA A 92 -2.53 4.59 -8.25
C ALA A 92 -1.33 4.03 -7.48
N ARG A 93 -0.48 4.95 -6.99
CA ARG A 93 0.59 4.62 -6.04
C ARG A 93 0.76 5.68 -4.96
N PHE A 94 1.22 5.25 -3.80
CA PHE A 94 1.73 6.06 -2.71
C PHE A 94 3.14 5.59 -2.37
N ILE A 95 4.06 6.54 -2.17
CA ILE A 95 5.43 6.30 -1.71
C ILE A 95 5.68 7.27 -0.56
N GLU A 96 6.13 6.76 0.58
CA GLU A 96 6.30 7.52 1.82
C GLU A 96 7.04 8.85 1.61
N ARG A 97 6.46 9.91 2.16
CA ARG A 97 6.84 11.29 1.88
C ARG A 97 7.81 11.90 2.88
N ARG A 98 8.15 11.23 4.00
CA ARG A 98 9.02 11.77 5.06
C ARG A 98 10.16 12.60 4.45
N PRO A 99 10.24 13.90 4.77
CA PRO A 99 11.40 14.70 4.39
C PRO A 99 12.62 14.02 5.00
N GLY A 100 13.61 13.71 4.15
CA GLY A 100 14.93 13.34 4.62
C GLY A 100 15.63 14.54 5.23
#